data_AF-A0A931HWJ7-F1
#
_entry.id   AF-A0A931HWJ7-F1
#
_cell.length_a   1.000
_cell.length_b   1.000
_cell.length_c   1.000
_cell.angle_alpha   90.00
_cell.angle_beta   90.00
_cell.angle_gamma   90.00
#
_symmetry.space_group_name_H-M   'P 1'
#
loop_
_entity.id
_entity.type
_entity.pdbx_description
1 polymer ?
#
loop_
_entity_poly.entity_id
_entity_poly.type
_entity_poly.pdbx_seq_one_letter_code
_entity_poly.pdbx_strand_id
1 'polypeptide(L)'
;MSTYSFEQVRKLTYYTLKRMNIPKPYDDHFQEAFLVFNNCLCRYNPKRSKFSTFYVHNLHHHYKNLYRNEKRHHSSCYLLPSPVQPPDTIDTTLMLHDLIYHSHLSALEKDVLLLAYEGYTVKETAEKKNISISTVKRTRKKLKEKLSHLYVYSL
;
A
#
# COMPACT_ATOMS: atom_id res chain seq x y z
N MET A 1 -15.32 -42.46 9.75
CA MET A 1 -14.56 -41.24 9.37
C MET A 1 -14.69 -41.08 7.87
N SER A 2 -15.19 -39.94 7.39
CA SER A 2 -15.32 -39.70 5.95
C SER A 2 -13.95 -39.41 5.33
N THR A 3 -13.48 -40.29 4.45
CA THR A 3 -12.15 -40.26 3.81
C THR A 3 -12.11 -39.29 2.62
N TYR A 4 -12.34 -38.00 2.88
CA TYR A 4 -12.06 -36.98 1.85
C TYR A 4 -10.56 -36.71 1.79
N SER A 5 -10.03 -36.55 0.59
CA SER A 5 -8.63 -36.18 0.35
C SER A 5 -8.54 -34.75 -0.15
N PHE A 6 -7.48 -34.03 0.22
CA PHE A 6 -7.25 -32.66 -0.23
C PHE A 6 -7.14 -32.57 -1.76
N GLU A 7 -6.59 -33.60 -2.42
CA GLU A 7 -6.46 -33.62 -3.88
C GLU A 7 -7.83 -33.54 -4.60
N GLN A 8 -8.90 -34.03 -3.97
CA GLN A 8 -10.26 -33.93 -4.52
C GLN A 8 -10.77 -32.48 -4.54
N VAL A 9 -10.32 -31.66 -3.59
CA VAL A 9 -10.75 -30.26 -3.46
C VAL A 9 -9.70 -29.26 -3.97
N ARG A 10 -8.49 -29.71 -4.31
CA ARG A 10 -7.40 -28.86 -4.82
C ARG A 10 -7.82 -28.01 -6.02
N LYS A 11 -8.54 -28.61 -6.97
CA LYS A 11 -9.10 -27.86 -8.12
C LYS A 11 -10.09 -26.78 -7.67
N LEU A 12 -10.94 -27.08 -6.69
CA LEU A 12 -11.91 -26.13 -6.14
C LEU A 12 -11.21 -24.97 -5.45
N THR A 13 -10.13 -25.24 -4.71
CA THR A 13 -9.26 -24.22 -4.12
C THR A 13 -8.73 -23.30 -5.20
N TYR A 14 -8.11 -23.84 -6.24
CA TYR A 14 -7.59 -23.05 -7.37
C TYR A 14 -8.66 -22.14 -8.00
N TYR A 15 -9.85 -22.70 -8.32
CA TYR A 15 -10.94 -21.90 -8.87
C TYR A 15 -11.44 -20.82 -7.91
N THR A 16 -11.46 -21.11 -6.60
CA THR A 16 -11.85 -20.15 -5.58
C THR A 16 -10.86 -18.99 -5.50
N LEU A 17 -9.56 -19.27 -5.47
CA LEU A 17 -8.50 -18.25 -5.47
C LEU A 17 -8.57 -17.37 -6.73
N LYS A 18 -8.70 -17.99 -7.90
CA LYS A 18 -8.84 -17.29 -9.17
C LYS A 18 -10.08 -16.40 -9.19
N ARG A 19 -11.24 -16.90 -8.72
CA ARG A 19 -12.48 -16.12 -8.63
C ARG A 19 -12.37 -14.94 -7.67
N MET A 20 -11.53 -15.05 -6.65
CA MET A 20 -11.24 -13.97 -5.70
C MET A 20 -10.16 -13.01 -6.20
N ASN A 21 -9.66 -13.17 -7.44
CA ASN A 21 -8.57 -12.39 -8.02
C ASN A 21 -7.30 -12.37 -7.15
N ILE A 22 -7.03 -13.47 -6.45
CA ILE A 22 -5.80 -13.61 -5.67
C ILE A 22 -4.63 -13.81 -6.66
N PRO A 23 -3.55 -13.01 -6.56
CA PRO A 23 -2.41 -13.11 -7.46
C PRO A 23 -1.60 -14.38 -7.18
N LYS A 24 -0.83 -14.81 -8.17
CA LYS A 24 0.16 -15.90 -8.02
C LYS A 24 1.41 -15.37 -7.29
N PRO A 25 2.22 -16.24 -6.66
CA PRO A 25 2.13 -17.72 -6.61
C PRO A 25 1.05 -18.25 -5.65
N TYR A 26 0.62 -19.51 -5.83
CA TYR A 26 -0.48 -20.11 -5.05
C TYR A 26 -0.03 -21.10 -3.98
N ASP A 27 1.27 -21.33 -3.81
CA ASP A 27 1.77 -22.38 -2.92
C ASP A 27 1.35 -22.13 -1.46
N ASP A 28 1.56 -20.92 -0.96
CA ASP A 28 1.12 -20.53 0.39
C ASP A 28 -0.40 -20.60 0.52
N HIS A 29 -1.13 -20.24 -0.53
CA HIS A 29 -2.59 -20.32 -0.54
C HIS A 29 -3.11 -21.75 -0.51
N PHE A 30 -2.38 -22.70 -1.10
CA PHE A 30 -2.69 -24.13 -0.99
C PHE A 30 -2.39 -24.67 0.41
N GLN A 31 -1.31 -24.22 1.05
CA GLN A 31 -1.02 -24.57 2.45
C GLN A 31 -2.13 -24.08 3.39
N GLU A 32 -2.54 -22.82 3.26
CA GLU A 32 -3.62 -22.26 4.08
C GLU A 32 -4.96 -22.99 3.81
N ALA A 33 -5.25 -23.27 2.54
CA ALA A 33 -6.44 -24.01 2.14
C ALA A 33 -6.47 -25.45 2.67
N PHE A 34 -5.31 -26.06 2.91
CA PHE A 34 -5.16 -27.36 3.55
C PHE A 34 -5.51 -27.31 5.04
N LEU A 35 -5.11 -26.24 5.74
CA LEU A 35 -5.53 -26.03 7.14
C LEU A 35 -7.05 -25.88 7.26
N VAL A 36 -7.66 -25.09 6.37
CA VAL A 36 -9.13 -24.95 6.29
C VAL A 36 -9.79 -26.29 6.00
N PHE A 37 -9.21 -27.10 5.10
CA PHE A 37 -9.72 -28.43 4.76
C PHE A 37 -9.74 -29.35 5.99
N ASN A 38 -8.65 -29.43 6.75
CA ASN A 38 -8.59 -30.24 7.97
C ASN A 38 -9.62 -29.81 9.01
N ASN A 39 -9.80 -28.49 9.20
CA ASN A 39 -10.83 -27.98 10.09
C ASN A 39 -12.25 -28.37 9.59
N CYS A 40 -12.47 -28.33 8.27
CA CYS A 40 -13.73 -28.78 7.69
C CYS A 40 -13.98 -30.28 7.93
N LEU A 41 -12.96 -31.14 7.84
CA LEU A 41 -13.11 -32.57 8.13
C LEU A 41 -13.64 -32.83 9.54
N CYS A 42 -13.13 -32.09 10.54
CA CYS A 42 -13.54 -32.24 11.93
C CYS A 42 -14.98 -31.78 12.20
N ARG A 43 -15.49 -30.82 11.42
CA ARG A 43 -16.76 -30.13 11.68
C ARG A 43 -17.87 -30.47 10.69
N TYR A 44 -17.55 -31.22 9.63
CA TYR A 44 -18.47 -31.48 8.54
C TYR A 44 -19.63 -32.37 9.00
N ASN A 45 -20.85 -31.94 8.65
CA ASN A 45 -22.05 -32.72 8.83
C ASN A 45 -22.68 -33.06 7.46
N PRO A 46 -22.68 -34.33 7.03
CA PRO A 46 -23.18 -34.73 5.72
C PRO A 46 -24.70 -34.53 5.55
N LYS A 47 -25.47 -34.38 6.63
CA LYS A 47 -26.91 -34.14 6.55
C LYS A 47 -27.26 -32.73 6.06
N ARG A 48 -26.31 -31.79 6.10
CA ARG A 48 -26.57 -30.37 5.77
C ARG A 48 -26.21 -29.99 4.33
N SER A 49 -25.14 -30.55 3.78
CA SER A 49 -24.66 -30.23 2.42
C SER A 49 -23.59 -31.21 1.97
N LYS A 50 -23.20 -31.15 0.69
CA LYS A 50 -22.00 -31.84 0.18
C LYS A 50 -20.73 -31.22 0.77
N PHE A 51 -19.69 -32.04 0.99
CA PHE A 51 -18.43 -31.57 1.56
C PHE A 51 -17.78 -30.45 0.73
N SER A 52 -17.81 -30.56 -0.60
CA SER A 52 -17.26 -29.54 -1.50
C SER A 52 -17.92 -28.17 -1.30
N THR A 53 -19.25 -28.14 -1.19
CA THR A 53 -20.01 -26.92 -0.92
C THR A 53 -19.65 -26.33 0.44
N PHE A 54 -19.60 -27.17 1.48
CA PHE A 54 -19.21 -26.77 2.82
C PHE A 54 -17.78 -26.21 2.86
N TYR A 55 -16.85 -26.90 2.21
CA TYR A 55 -15.44 -26.51 2.12
C TYR A 55 -15.27 -25.16 1.41
N VAL A 56 -15.84 -24.99 0.21
CA VAL A 56 -15.74 -23.74 -0.56
C VAL A 56 -16.35 -22.57 0.21
N HIS A 57 -17.45 -22.80 0.91
CA HIS A 57 -18.04 -21.78 1.78
C HIS A 57 -17.08 -21.35 2.89
N ASN A 58 -16.51 -22.30 3.64
CA ASN A 58 -15.53 -21.99 4.70
C ASN A 58 -14.26 -21.35 4.15
N LEU A 59 -13.74 -21.83 3.01
CA LEU A 59 -12.57 -21.27 2.35
C LEU A 59 -12.78 -19.81 1.94
N HIS A 60 -13.94 -19.50 1.35
CA HIS A 60 -14.27 -18.14 0.98
C HIS A 60 -14.37 -17.21 2.20
N HIS A 61 -15.02 -17.67 3.27
CA HIS A 61 -15.10 -16.90 4.51
C HIS A 61 -13.74 -16.70 5.18
N HIS A 62 -12.88 -17.72 5.14
CA HIS A 62 -11.53 -17.66 5.66
C HIS A 62 -10.72 -16.56 4.95
N TYR A 63 -10.65 -16.59 3.61
CA TYR A 63 -9.93 -15.55 2.85
C TYR A 63 -10.54 -14.16 2.99
N LYS A 64 -11.87 -14.06 3.08
CA LYS A 64 -12.53 -12.78 3.36
C LYS A 64 -12.11 -12.23 4.73
N ASN A 65 -11.96 -13.08 5.74
CA ASN A 65 -11.50 -12.67 7.06
C ASN A 65 -10.02 -12.30 7.06
N LEU A 66 -9.16 -13.05 6.36
CA LEU A 66 -7.75 -12.68 6.17
C LEU A 66 -7.62 -11.28 5.59
N TYR A 67 -8.30 -10.99 4.48
CA TYR A 67 -8.26 -9.68 3.85
C TYR A 67 -8.77 -8.55 4.76
N ARG A 68 -9.83 -8.82 5.55
CA ARG A 68 -10.34 -7.84 6.53
C ARG A 68 -9.33 -7.57 7.64
N ASN A 69 -8.62 -8.60 8.10
CA ASN A 69 -7.61 -8.48 9.14
C ASN A 69 -6.36 -7.78 8.63
N GLU A 70 -5.92 -8.09 7.41
CA GLU A 70 -4.81 -7.40 6.75
C GLU A 70 -5.11 -5.92 6.54
N LYS A 71 -6.32 -5.59 6.05
CA LYS A 71 -6.75 -4.18 5.92
C LYS A 71 -6.75 -3.45 7.27
N ARG A 72 -7.21 -4.11 8.34
CA ARG A 72 -7.17 -3.54 9.70
C ARG A 72 -5.74 -3.35 10.18
N HIS A 73 -4.88 -4.36 10.00
CA HIS A 73 -3.48 -4.33 10.38
C HIS A 73 -2.74 -3.21 9.65
N HIS A 74 -2.95 -3.06 8.34
CA HIS A 74 -2.38 -2.00 7.53
C HIS A 74 -2.87 -0.62 8.00
N SER A 75 -4.17 -0.50 8.32
CA SER A 75 -4.77 0.71 8.89
C SER A 75 -4.19 1.08 10.25
N SER A 76 -3.85 0.10 11.10
CA SER A 76 -3.17 0.31 12.38
C SER A 76 -1.67 0.54 12.25
N CYS A 77 -1.01 0.00 11.22
CA CYS A 77 0.41 0.27 10.96
C CYS A 77 0.68 1.74 10.62
N TYR A 78 -0.28 2.45 10.03
CA TYR A 78 -0.19 3.90 9.85
C TYR A 78 -0.29 4.71 11.15
N LEU A 79 -0.67 4.07 12.27
CA LEU A 79 -0.72 4.69 13.59
C LEU A 79 0.53 4.37 14.43
N LEU A 80 1.38 3.45 13.98
CA LEU A 80 2.70 3.27 14.56
C LEU A 80 3.60 4.38 14.02
N PRO A 81 4.36 5.09 14.88
CA PRO A 81 5.47 5.88 14.40
C PRO A 81 6.34 4.97 13.54
N SER A 82 6.69 5.42 12.34
CA SER A 82 7.65 4.71 11.50
C SER A 82 8.84 4.29 12.37
N PRO A 83 9.37 3.04 12.25
CA PRO A 83 10.65 2.74 12.86
C PRO A 83 11.59 3.86 12.43
N VAL A 84 12.20 4.53 13.40
CA VAL A 84 13.23 5.55 13.15
C VAL A 84 14.31 4.79 12.40
N GLN A 85 14.28 4.86 11.07
CA GLN A 85 15.39 4.38 10.28
C GLN A 85 16.58 5.20 10.77
N PRO A 86 17.72 4.55 11.09
CA PRO A 86 18.94 5.33 11.26
C PRO A 86 19.06 6.19 10.01
N PRO A 87 19.35 7.50 10.13
CA PRO A 87 19.46 8.34 8.96
C PRO A 87 20.65 7.80 8.17
N ASP A 88 20.36 7.02 7.13
CA ASP A 88 21.18 7.02 5.93
C ASP A 88 21.23 8.50 5.56
N THR A 89 22.35 9.11 5.91
CA THR A 89 22.58 10.55 5.77
C THR A 89 22.83 10.79 4.29
N ILE A 90 21.78 10.57 3.49
CA ILE A 90 21.61 11.31 2.27
C ILE A 90 21.50 12.75 2.76
N ASP A 91 22.59 13.49 2.60
CA ASP A 91 22.65 14.89 2.99
C ASP A 91 21.52 15.61 2.23
N THR A 92 20.42 15.86 2.94
CA THR A 92 19.21 16.47 2.41
C THR A 92 19.51 17.88 1.89
N THR A 93 20.59 18.49 2.38
CA THR A 93 21.16 19.74 1.90
C THR A 93 21.76 19.59 0.51
N LEU A 94 22.52 18.51 0.24
CA LEU A 94 23.07 18.22 -1.08
C LEU A 94 21.96 17.93 -2.10
N MET A 95 20.93 17.16 -1.73
CA MET A 95 19.78 16.92 -2.62
C MET A 95 19.01 18.21 -2.94
N LEU A 96 18.84 19.10 -1.96
CA LEU A 96 18.19 20.39 -2.18
C LEU A 96 19.03 21.28 -3.10
N HIS A 97 20.36 21.27 -2.92
CA HIS A 97 21.29 21.96 -3.80
C HIS A 97 21.18 21.41 -5.22
N ASP A 98 21.30 20.11 -5.41
CA ASP A 98 21.17 19.48 -6.72
C ASP A 98 19.83 19.80 -7.38
N LEU A 99 18.74 19.79 -6.61
CA LEU A 99 17.43 20.18 -7.09
C LEU A 99 17.38 21.65 -7.51
N ILE A 100 17.91 22.58 -6.72
CA ILE A 100 17.88 24.02 -7.05
C ILE A 100 18.75 24.34 -8.26
N TYR A 101 19.89 23.66 -8.43
CA TYR A 101 20.85 23.95 -9.50
C TYR A 101 20.55 23.21 -10.80
N HIS A 102 20.08 21.96 -10.75
CA HIS A 102 19.83 21.15 -11.94
C HIS A 102 18.38 21.16 -12.42
N SER A 103 17.44 21.72 -11.65
CA SER A 103 16.07 21.92 -12.14
C SER A 103 15.90 23.20 -12.94
N HIS A 104 15.05 23.14 -13.96
CA HIS A 104 14.58 24.31 -14.73
C HIS A 104 13.51 25.11 -13.96
N LEU A 105 13.77 25.42 -12.69
CA LEU A 105 12.92 26.28 -11.88
C LEU A 105 13.26 27.75 -12.12
N SER A 106 12.22 28.58 -12.21
CA SER A 106 12.36 30.04 -12.21
C SER A 106 12.84 30.55 -10.85
N ALA A 107 13.41 31.75 -10.78
CA ALA A 107 13.89 32.35 -9.54
C ALA A 107 12.81 32.37 -8.43
N LEU A 108 11.57 32.73 -8.78
CA LEU A 108 10.43 32.74 -7.87
C LEU A 108 10.06 31.33 -7.38
N GLU A 109 10.19 30.31 -8.23
CA GLU A 109 9.96 28.91 -7.84
C GLU A 109 11.04 28.40 -6.88
N LYS A 110 12.32 28.71 -7.14
CA LYS A 110 13.44 28.37 -6.25
C LYS A 110 13.26 29.01 -4.87
N ASP A 111 12.90 30.28 -4.86
CA ASP A 111 12.63 31.04 -3.65
C ASP A 111 11.47 30.47 -2.81
N VAL A 112 10.35 30.15 -3.47
CA VAL A 112 9.18 29.56 -2.80
C VAL A 112 9.48 28.15 -2.30
N LEU A 113 10.30 27.38 -3.02
CA LEU A 113 10.75 26.05 -2.62
C LEU A 113 11.66 26.11 -1.39
N LEU A 114 12.65 27.02 -1.38
CA LEU A 114 13.57 27.20 -0.26
C LEU A 114 12.82 27.61 1.01
N LEU A 115 11.92 28.59 0.91
CA LEU A 115 11.09 29.01 2.05
C LEU A 115 10.17 27.87 2.53
N ALA A 116 9.64 27.06 1.63
CA ALA A 116 8.86 25.89 2.02
C ALA A 116 9.73 24.82 2.72
N TYR A 117 10.99 24.65 2.30
CA TYR A 117 11.95 23.74 2.92
C TYR A 117 12.36 24.21 4.32
N GLU A 118 12.55 25.52 4.51
CA GLU A 118 12.80 26.15 5.81
C GLU A 118 11.58 26.13 6.77
N GLY A 119 10.44 25.60 6.31
CA GLY A 119 9.24 25.41 7.13
C GLY A 119 8.25 26.58 7.10
N TYR A 120 8.45 27.59 6.26
CA TYR A 120 7.53 28.73 6.18
C TYR A 120 6.18 28.34 5.60
N THR A 121 5.12 28.86 6.22
CA THR A 121 3.74 28.72 5.76
C THR A 121 3.49 29.55 4.50
N VAL A 122 2.38 29.27 3.83
CA VAL A 122 1.96 30.00 2.62
C VAL A 122 1.78 31.50 2.89
N LYS A 123 1.29 31.87 4.09
CA LYS A 123 1.08 33.26 4.49
C LYS A 123 2.42 33.98 4.72
N GLU A 124 3.32 33.36 5.47
CA GLU A 124 4.65 33.93 5.74
C GLU A 124 5.49 34.04 4.45
N THR A 125 5.35 33.07 3.54
CA THR A 125 6.01 33.13 2.22
C THR A 125 5.48 34.33 1.40
N ALA A 126 4.17 34.57 1.44
CA ALA A 126 3.53 35.68 0.74
C ALA A 126 4.02 37.03 1.28
N GLU A 127 4.12 37.15 2.60
CA GLU A 127 4.64 38.34 3.29
C GLU A 127 6.13 38.55 2.99
N LYS A 128 6.97 37.51 3.16
CA LYS A 128 8.43 37.59 2.98
C LYS A 128 8.87 37.87 1.54
N LYS A 129 8.06 37.46 0.55
CA LYS A 129 8.31 37.73 -0.88
C LYS A 129 7.46 38.87 -1.44
N ASN A 130 6.62 39.50 -0.62
CA ASN A 130 5.69 40.55 -1.02
C ASN A 130 4.85 40.17 -2.26
N ILE A 131 4.29 38.96 -2.25
CA ILE A 131 3.44 38.42 -3.32
C ILE A 131 2.11 37.93 -2.75
N SER A 132 1.08 37.81 -3.60
CA SER A 132 -0.21 37.33 -3.14
C SER A 132 -0.16 35.86 -2.68
N ILE A 133 -0.96 35.51 -1.67
CA ILE A 133 -1.16 34.13 -1.20
C ILE A 133 -1.55 33.21 -2.36
N SER A 134 -2.38 33.70 -3.28
CA SER A 134 -2.81 32.97 -4.49
C SER A 134 -1.64 32.66 -5.42
N THR A 135 -0.69 33.58 -5.54
CA THR A 135 0.56 33.38 -6.29
C THR A 135 1.40 32.28 -5.65
N VAL A 136 1.61 32.33 -4.33
CA VAL A 136 2.36 31.28 -3.59
C VAL A 136 1.72 29.90 -3.79
N LYS A 137 0.40 29.79 -3.64
CA LYS A 137 -0.33 28.53 -3.85
C LYS A 137 -0.17 28.00 -5.27
N ARG A 138 -0.31 28.87 -6.28
CA ARG A 138 -0.14 28.51 -7.68
C ARG A 138 1.29 28.05 -7.98
N THR A 139 2.29 28.74 -7.42
CA THR A 139 3.71 28.37 -7.56
C THR A 139 4.00 27.02 -6.89
N ARG A 140 3.49 26.76 -5.68
CA ARG A 140 3.63 25.45 -5.02
C ARG A 140 2.97 24.32 -5.82
N LYS A 141 1.83 24.57 -6.47
CA LYS A 141 1.18 23.59 -7.37
C LYS A 141 2.06 23.27 -8.58
N LYS A 142 2.60 24.30 -9.25
CA LYS A 142 3.53 24.12 -10.40
C LYS A 142 4.81 23.39 -9.99
N LEU A 143 5.37 23.71 -8.83
CA LEU A 143 6.52 23.01 -8.25
C LEU A 143 6.23 21.52 -8.09
N LYS A 144 5.07 21.17 -7.53
CA LYS A 144 4.67 19.76 -7.37
C LYS A 144 4.58 19.03 -8.70
N GLU A 145 3.99 19.65 -9.72
CA GLU A 145 3.90 19.09 -11.07
C GLU A 145 5.30 18.88 -11.68
N LYS A 146 6.18 19.88 -11.64
CA LYS A 146 7.54 19.79 -12.18
C LYS A 146 8.41 18.76 -11.45
N LEU A 147 8.35 18.73 -10.12
CA LEU A 147 9.14 17.81 -9.32
C LEU A 147 8.62 16.37 -9.40
N SER A 148 7.32 16.17 -9.62
CA SER A 148 6.75 14.81 -9.75
C SER A 148 7.34 14.02 -10.93
N HIS A 149 7.78 14.69 -12.00
CA HIS A 149 8.44 14.04 -13.13
C HIS A 149 9.89 13.63 -12.84
N LEU A 150 10.59 14.32 -11.93
CA LEU A 150 11.99 14.01 -11.61
C LEU A 150 12.13 12.75 -10.75
N TYR A 151 11.14 12.47 -9.90
CA TYR A 151 11.12 11.25 -9.07
C TYR A 151 10.86 9.96 -9.87
N VAL A 152 10.50 10.04 -11.17
CA VAL A 152 10.23 8.85 -12.01
C VAL A 152 11.51 8.29 -12.66
N TYR A 153 12.61 9.05 -12.73
CA TYR A 153 13.85 8.66 -13.41
C TYR A 153 15.02 8.30 -12.48
N SER A 154 14.76 8.03 -11.19
CA SER A 154 15.80 7.64 -10.21
C SER A 154 15.56 6.27 -9.56
N LEU A 155 14.77 5.40 -10.22
CA LEU A 155 14.66 3.96 -9.96
C LEU A 155 14.93 3.20 -11.26
#